data_AF-A0A7S2M9Z9-F1
#
_entry.id   AF-A0A7S2M9Z9-F1
#
_cell.length_a   1.000
_cell.length_b   1.000
_cell.length_c   1.000
_cell.angle_alpha   90.00
_cell.angle_beta   90.00
_cell.angle_gamma   90.00
#
_symmetry.space_group_name_H-M   'P 1'
#
loop_
_entity.id
_entity.type
_entity.pdbx_description
1 polymer ?
#
loop_
_entity_poly.entity_id
_entity_poly.type
_entity_poly.pdbx_seq_one_letter_code
_entity_poly.pdbx_strand_id
1 'polypeptide(L)'
;KESIKNEAGLVNLAKLNCLAGEKAMASASFSSAIVYLKAGISILNEGHLKMDNELYIKMYVLSAEAEYCIGNFIEMKKTLDFVLTEAGCLDDKLRAYSTLVHALGAQNKMNEAIEIGLDVLAQLGEEFPSIPDYSYTIKDHLKTKKML
;
A
#
# COMPACT_ATOMS: atom_id res chain seq x y z
N LYS A 1 23.95 -28.76 1.47
CA LYS A 1 23.08 -28.90 0.27
C LYS A 1 21.60 -29.11 0.63
N GLU A 2 21.26 -29.70 1.78
CA GLU A 2 19.86 -29.79 2.25
C GLU A 2 19.26 -28.44 2.69
N SER A 3 20.02 -27.55 3.37
CA SER A 3 19.50 -26.22 3.79
C SER A 3 18.99 -25.39 2.60
N ILE A 4 19.80 -25.30 1.54
CA ILE A 4 19.45 -24.54 0.32
C ILE A 4 18.22 -25.13 -0.40
N LYS A 5 18.03 -26.46 -0.36
CA LYS A 5 16.85 -27.11 -0.93
C LYS A 5 15.58 -26.81 -0.15
N ASN A 6 15.68 -26.72 1.18
CA ASN A 6 14.56 -26.39 2.04
C ASN A 6 14.15 -24.91 1.86
N GLU A 7 15.12 -24.00 1.79
CA GLU A 7 14.89 -22.57 1.57
C GLU A 7 14.18 -22.29 0.24
N ALA A 8 14.61 -22.94 -0.86
CA ALA A 8 13.94 -22.83 -2.15
C ALA A 8 12.49 -23.36 -2.11
N GLY A 9 12.23 -24.40 -1.32
CA GLY A 9 10.88 -24.93 -1.09
C GLY A 9 9.98 -23.94 -0.36
N LEU A 10 10.49 -23.31 0.70
CA LEU A 10 9.77 -22.29 1.48
C LEU A 10 9.46 -21.05 0.63
N VAL A 11 10.41 -20.57 -0.17
CA VAL A 11 10.18 -19.44 -1.09
C VAL A 11 9.09 -19.77 -2.12
N ASN A 12 9.11 -20.97 -2.70
CA ASN A 12 8.06 -21.39 -3.63
C ASN A 12 6.69 -21.47 -2.96
N LEU A 13 6.62 -21.98 -1.71
CA LEU A 13 5.38 -22.04 -0.96
C LEU A 13 4.86 -20.63 -0.62
N ALA A 14 5.74 -19.68 -0.27
CA ALA A 14 5.39 -18.29 -0.10
C ALA A 14 4.85 -17.69 -1.42
N LYS A 15 5.53 -17.91 -2.55
CA LYS A 15 5.05 -17.44 -3.86
C LYS A 15 3.66 -17.97 -4.22
N LEU A 16 3.36 -19.24 -3.92
CA LEU A 16 2.03 -19.81 -4.10
C LEU A 16 0.98 -19.14 -3.22
N ASN A 17 1.32 -18.83 -1.97
CA ASN A 17 0.46 -18.06 -1.07
C ASN A 17 0.23 -16.63 -1.57
N CYS A 18 1.25 -15.96 -2.13
CA CYS A 18 1.10 -14.66 -2.77
C CYS A 18 0.08 -14.72 -3.92
N LEU A 19 0.25 -15.69 -4.83
CA LEU A 19 -0.64 -15.88 -5.97
C LEU A 19 -2.08 -16.20 -5.54
N ALA A 20 -2.26 -17.02 -4.51
CA ALA A 20 -3.58 -17.31 -3.94
C ALA A 20 -4.21 -16.04 -3.34
N GLY A 21 -3.42 -15.23 -2.63
CA GLY A 21 -3.81 -13.92 -2.11
C GLY A 21 -4.26 -12.96 -3.22
N GLU A 22 -3.49 -12.84 -4.30
CA GLU A 22 -3.83 -12.01 -5.47
C GLU A 22 -5.12 -12.45 -6.14
N LYS A 23 -5.32 -13.77 -6.31
CA LYS A 23 -6.56 -14.31 -6.87
C LYS A 23 -7.77 -14.04 -5.97
N ALA A 24 -7.58 -14.13 -4.66
CA ALA A 24 -8.61 -13.80 -3.69
C ALA A 24 -8.93 -12.30 -3.69
N MET A 25 -7.93 -11.43 -3.85
CA MET A 25 -8.15 -9.98 -4.05
C MET A 25 -8.97 -9.70 -5.31
N ALA A 26 -8.61 -10.34 -6.43
CA ALA A 26 -9.31 -10.17 -7.71
C ALA A 26 -10.79 -10.63 -7.68
N SER A 27 -11.13 -11.55 -6.77
CA SER A 27 -12.51 -12.02 -6.55
C SER A 27 -13.24 -11.32 -5.40
N ALA A 28 -12.65 -10.25 -4.85
CA ALA A 28 -13.14 -9.54 -3.66
C ALA A 28 -13.29 -10.42 -2.40
N SER A 29 -12.57 -11.55 -2.33
CA SER A 29 -12.47 -12.41 -1.16
C SER A 29 -11.35 -11.95 -0.23
N PHE A 30 -11.51 -10.75 0.32
CA PHE A 30 -10.44 -10.05 1.06
C PHE A 30 -9.99 -10.81 2.33
N SER A 31 -10.92 -11.40 3.09
CA SER A 31 -10.56 -12.21 4.27
C SER A 31 -9.69 -13.41 3.90
N SER A 32 -9.99 -14.08 2.79
CA SER A 32 -9.17 -15.19 2.29
C SER A 32 -7.82 -14.70 1.78
N ALA A 33 -7.78 -13.54 1.12
CA ALA A 33 -6.52 -12.93 0.69
C ALA A 33 -5.59 -12.69 1.88
N ILE A 34 -6.11 -12.12 2.98
CA ILE A 34 -5.36 -11.88 4.22
C ILE A 34 -4.78 -13.18 4.76
N VAL A 35 -5.57 -14.26 4.80
CA VAL A 35 -5.12 -15.57 5.31
C VAL A 35 -3.93 -16.09 4.49
N TYR A 36 -4.04 -16.11 3.16
CA TYR A 36 -2.95 -16.59 2.31
C TYR A 36 -1.70 -15.70 2.41
N LEU A 37 -1.88 -14.38 2.39
CA LEU A 37 -0.76 -13.43 2.44
C LEU A 37 -0.02 -13.51 3.78
N LYS A 38 -0.75 -13.56 4.91
CA LYS A 38 -0.13 -13.72 6.24
C LYS A 38 0.55 -15.08 6.41
N ALA A 39 0.00 -16.15 5.82
CA ALA A 39 0.67 -17.45 5.81
C ALA A 39 2.01 -17.40 5.05
N GLY A 40 2.03 -16.77 3.87
CA GLY A 40 3.25 -16.54 3.09
C GLY A 40 4.30 -15.73 3.85
N ILE A 41 3.89 -14.67 4.53
CA ILE A 41 4.76 -13.84 5.39
C ILE A 41 5.34 -14.68 6.55
N SER A 42 4.53 -15.51 7.23
CA SER A 42 5.01 -16.36 8.32
C SER A 42 6.09 -17.33 7.85
N ILE A 43 5.89 -17.97 6.69
CA ILE A 43 6.85 -18.90 6.09
C ILE A 43 8.19 -18.21 5.83
N LEU A 44 8.17 -16.99 5.27
CA LEU A 44 9.39 -16.24 5.00
C LEU A 44 10.10 -15.79 6.28
N ASN A 45 9.34 -15.42 7.32
CA ASN A 45 9.89 -15.06 8.63
C ASN A 45 10.55 -16.25 9.33
N GLU A 46 9.87 -17.40 9.37
CA GLU A 46 10.37 -18.64 9.98
C GLU A 46 11.61 -19.19 9.27
N GLY A 47 11.67 -19.06 7.94
CA GLY A 47 12.84 -19.43 7.16
C GLY A 47 14.02 -18.46 7.31
N HIS A 48 13.84 -17.31 7.96
CA HIS A 48 14.78 -16.17 7.90
C HIS A 48 15.08 -15.69 6.46
N LEU A 49 14.11 -15.90 5.55
CA LEU A 49 14.25 -15.70 4.10
C LEU A 49 13.71 -14.34 3.65
N LYS A 50 14.01 -13.29 4.41
CA LYS A 50 13.74 -11.89 4.00
C LYS A 50 14.53 -11.45 2.75
N MET A 51 15.32 -12.36 2.15
CA MET A 51 16.23 -12.06 1.04
C MET A 51 15.55 -11.58 -0.24
N ASP A 52 14.27 -11.91 -0.44
CA ASP A 52 13.49 -11.39 -1.58
C ASP A 52 12.59 -10.25 -1.09
N ASN A 53 13.20 -9.07 -0.91
CA ASN A 53 12.53 -7.89 -0.33
C ASN A 53 11.27 -7.54 -1.14
N GLU A 54 11.30 -7.72 -2.46
CA GLU A 54 10.17 -7.41 -3.34
C GLU A 54 8.95 -8.31 -3.07
N LEU A 55 9.14 -9.64 -3.02
CA LEU A 55 8.04 -10.57 -2.72
C LEU A 55 7.46 -10.31 -1.32
N TYR A 56 8.33 -10.07 -0.35
CA TYR A 56 7.94 -9.86 1.03
C TYR A 56 7.16 -8.55 1.19
N ILE A 57 7.68 -7.43 0.67
CA ILE A 57 7.01 -6.12 0.70
C ILE A 57 5.69 -6.18 -0.07
N LYS A 58 5.66 -6.83 -1.24
CA LYS A 58 4.43 -7.04 -2.01
C LYS A 58 3.33 -7.73 -1.20
N MET A 59 3.66 -8.79 -0.45
CA MET A 59 2.68 -9.47 0.40
C MET A 59 2.14 -8.57 1.51
N TYR A 60 2.99 -7.76 2.15
CA TYR A 60 2.56 -6.80 3.16
C TYR A 60 1.62 -5.75 2.57
N VAL A 61 1.97 -5.17 1.41
CA VAL A 61 1.12 -4.17 0.74
C VAL A 61 -0.23 -4.77 0.36
N LEU A 62 -0.26 -5.94 -0.27
CA LEU A 62 -1.51 -6.62 -0.62
C LEU A 62 -2.35 -6.96 0.62
N SER A 63 -1.70 -7.35 1.73
CA SER A 63 -2.40 -7.64 2.99
C SER A 63 -3.01 -6.36 3.55
N ALA A 64 -2.30 -5.24 3.52
CA ALA A 64 -2.80 -3.96 3.99
C ALA A 64 -4.00 -3.47 3.15
N GLU A 65 -3.94 -3.62 1.82
CA GLU A 65 -5.05 -3.32 0.92
C GLU A 65 -6.28 -4.18 1.24
N ALA A 66 -6.09 -5.48 1.48
CA ALA A 66 -7.18 -6.39 1.85
C ALA A 66 -7.82 -6.00 3.21
N GLU A 67 -7.00 -5.69 4.21
CA GLU A 67 -7.46 -5.22 5.54
C GLU A 67 -8.22 -3.89 5.40
N TYR A 68 -7.77 -2.97 4.54
CA TYR A 68 -8.51 -1.74 4.20
C TYR A 68 -9.90 -2.06 3.63
N CYS A 69 -10.00 -2.97 2.66
CA CYS A 69 -11.26 -3.30 2.01
C CYS A 69 -12.32 -3.87 2.97
N ILE A 70 -11.92 -4.48 4.08
CA ILE A 70 -12.84 -4.98 5.12
C ILE A 70 -12.97 -4.06 6.33
N GLY A 71 -12.36 -2.87 6.30
CA GLY A 71 -12.44 -1.86 7.36
C GLY A 71 -11.53 -2.12 8.56
N ASN A 72 -10.57 -3.03 8.45
CA ASN A 72 -9.60 -3.33 9.51
C ASN A 72 -8.44 -2.32 9.51
N PHE A 73 -8.75 -1.04 9.76
CA PHE A 73 -7.80 0.06 9.67
C PHE A 73 -6.60 -0.06 10.63
N ILE A 74 -6.78 -0.69 11.80
CA ILE A 74 -5.70 -0.88 12.79
C ILE A 74 -4.61 -1.80 12.25
N GLU A 75 -4.99 -2.99 11.77
CA GLU A 75 -4.04 -3.96 11.20
C GLU A 75 -3.45 -3.47 9.87
N MET A 76 -4.26 -2.81 9.06
CA MET A 76 -3.80 -2.13 7.84
C MET A 76 -2.68 -1.15 8.18
N LYS A 77 -2.89 -0.23 9.14
CA LYS A 77 -1.89 0.78 9.50
C LYS A 77 -0.60 0.14 10.01
N LYS A 78 -0.68 -0.86 10.88
CA LYS A 78 0.49 -1.60 11.38
C LYS A 78 1.29 -2.24 10.23
N THR A 79 0.60 -2.79 9.24
CA THR A 79 1.20 -3.42 8.07
C THR A 79 1.85 -2.39 7.15
N LEU A 80 1.23 -1.23 6.94
CA LEU A 80 1.81 -0.14 6.16
C LEU A 80 2.99 0.54 6.85
N ASP A 81 2.93 0.76 8.17
CA ASP A 81 4.04 1.34 8.95
C ASP A 81 5.31 0.48 8.80
N PHE A 82 5.16 -0.85 8.74
CA PHE A 82 6.24 -1.77 8.41
C PHE A 82 6.79 -1.56 6.99
N VAL A 83 5.92 -1.51 5.97
CA VAL A 83 6.35 -1.30 4.57
C VAL A 83 7.07 0.03 4.39
N LEU A 84 6.54 1.12 4.95
CA LEU A 84 7.12 2.45 4.82
C LEU A 84 8.51 2.55 5.48
N THR A 85 8.76 1.72 6.49
CA THR A 85 10.06 1.61 7.17
C THR A 85 11.05 0.73 6.39
N GLU A 86 10.61 -0.43 5.91
CA GLU A 86 11.51 -1.49 5.40
C GLU A 86 11.68 -1.51 3.88
N ALA A 87 10.72 -0.94 3.13
CA ALA A 87 10.83 -0.87 1.68
C ALA A 87 12.03 0.00 1.26
N GLY A 88 12.87 -0.56 0.39
CA GLY A 88 14.12 0.08 -0.05
C GLY A 88 13.94 1.08 -1.20
N CYS A 89 12.82 1.01 -1.93
CA CYS A 89 12.54 1.91 -3.05
C CYS A 89 11.24 2.69 -2.80
N LEU A 90 11.16 3.86 -3.43
CA LEU A 90 9.98 4.72 -3.35
C LEU A 90 8.76 4.07 -4.04
N ASP A 91 8.97 3.33 -5.13
CA ASP A 91 7.88 2.70 -5.89
C ASP A 91 7.03 1.75 -5.03
N ASP A 92 7.67 0.94 -4.19
CA ASP A 92 6.97 0.06 -3.24
C ASP A 92 6.22 0.86 -2.16
N LYS A 93 6.78 2.00 -1.75
CA LYS A 93 6.15 2.91 -0.78
C LYS A 93 4.98 3.68 -1.38
N LEU A 94 5.00 4.02 -2.67
CA LEU A 94 3.91 4.75 -3.33
C LEU A 94 2.59 4.02 -3.21
N ARG A 95 2.62 2.70 -3.41
CA ARG A 95 1.43 1.86 -3.28
C ARG A 95 0.92 1.84 -1.83
N ALA A 96 1.83 1.70 -0.86
CA ALA A 96 1.51 1.80 0.56
C ALA A 96 0.91 3.17 0.95
N TYR A 97 1.52 4.27 0.49
CA TYR A 97 1.01 5.62 0.70
C TYR A 97 -0.37 5.81 0.09
N SER A 98 -0.61 5.31 -1.14
CA SER A 98 -1.93 5.37 -1.78
C SER A 98 -3.00 4.67 -0.95
N THR A 99 -2.71 3.47 -0.42
CA THR A 99 -3.63 2.76 0.48
C THR A 99 -3.89 3.58 1.75
N LEU A 100 -2.86 4.18 2.35
CA LEU A 100 -2.99 5.00 3.54
C LEU A 100 -3.87 6.24 3.30
N VAL A 101 -3.66 6.95 2.19
CA VAL A 101 -4.44 8.12 1.79
C VAL A 101 -5.92 7.74 1.58
N HIS A 102 -6.20 6.63 0.90
CA HIS A 102 -7.56 6.13 0.73
C HIS A 102 -8.22 5.75 2.06
N ALA A 103 -7.47 5.11 2.96
CA ALA A 103 -7.96 4.75 4.28
C ALA A 103 -8.26 5.97 5.16
N LEU A 104 -7.45 7.02 5.08
CA LEU A 104 -7.70 8.29 5.78
C LEU A 104 -8.95 8.99 5.23
N GLY A 105 -9.11 9.01 3.90
CA GLY A 105 -10.34 9.51 3.26
C GLY A 105 -11.59 8.75 3.72
N ALA A 106 -11.54 7.42 3.75
CA ALA A 106 -12.63 6.57 4.25
C ALA A 106 -12.96 6.81 5.74
N GLN A 107 -11.99 7.29 6.53
CA GLN A 107 -12.16 7.66 7.94
C GLN A 107 -12.49 9.15 8.15
N ASN A 108 -12.81 9.90 7.10
CA ASN A 108 -13.06 11.35 7.13
C ASN A 108 -11.87 12.20 7.63
N LYS A 109 -10.65 11.67 7.55
CA LYS A 109 -9.39 12.34 7.93
C LYS A 109 -8.75 13.01 6.71
N MET A 110 -9.53 13.82 5.99
CA MET A 110 -9.11 14.37 4.69
C MET A 110 -7.87 15.26 4.78
N ASN A 111 -7.73 16.04 5.85
CA ASN A 111 -6.56 16.91 6.04
C ASN A 111 -5.28 16.07 6.18
N GLU A 112 -5.31 15.01 7.00
CA GLU A 112 -4.18 14.07 7.13
C GLU A 112 -3.85 13.41 5.78
N ALA A 113 -4.87 13.05 5.01
CA ALA A 113 -4.69 12.46 3.67
C ALA A 113 -4.00 13.42 2.69
N ILE A 114 -4.37 14.71 2.72
CA ILE A 114 -3.77 15.75 1.89
C ILE A 114 -2.31 15.99 2.30
N GLU A 115 -2.04 16.12 3.60
CA GLU A 115 -0.67 16.33 4.11
C GLU A 115 0.28 15.21 3.67
N ILE A 116 -0.15 13.94 3.79
CA ILE A 116 0.64 12.79 3.32
C ILE A 116 0.80 12.83 1.80
N GLY A 117 -0.25 13.11 1.05
CA GLY A 117 -0.18 13.19 -0.41
C GLY A 117 0.82 14.25 -0.89
N LEU A 118 0.82 15.42 -0.26
CA LEU A 118 1.76 16.51 -0.56
C LEU A 118 3.21 16.12 -0.22
N ASP A 119 3.43 15.47 0.93
CA ASP A 119 4.76 14.99 1.32
C ASP A 119 5.31 13.97 0.29
N VAL A 120 4.47 13.02 -0.14
CA VAL A 120 4.85 12.02 -1.15
C VAL A 120 5.14 12.66 -2.50
N LEU A 121 4.36 13.65 -2.92
CA LEU A 121 4.61 14.41 -4.16
C LEU A 121 5.94 15.18 -4.08
N ALA A 122 6.26 15.79 -2.94
CA ALA A 122 7.55 16.44 -2.73
C ALA A 122 8.72 15.44 -2.81
N GLN A 123 8.57 14.23 -2.26
CA GLN A 123 9.56 13.15 -2.40
C GLN A 123 9.76 12.71 -3.86
N LEU A 124 8.74 12.88 -4.71
CA LEU A 124 8.80 12.64 -6.16
C LEU A 124 9.35 13.84 -6.96
N GLY A 125 9.64 14.97 -6.31
CA GLY A 125 10.13 16.20 -6.94
C GLY A 125 9.03 17.16 -7.42
N GLU A 126 7.76 16.88 -7.09
CA GLU A 126 6.62 17.73 -7.42
C GLU A 126 6.23 18.58 -6.20
N GLU A 127 6.69 19.83 -6.16
CA GLU A 127 6.36 20.76 -5.09
C GLU A 127 5.04 21.49 -5.36
N PHE A 128 4.13 21.43 -4.39
CA PHE A 128 2.87 22.17 -4.43
C PHE A 128 2.89 23.30 -3.39
N PRO A 129 2.39 24.50 -3.73
CA PRO A 129 2.31 25.60 -2.78
C PRO A 129 1.35 25.23 -1.64
N SER A 130 1.77 25.46 -0.39
CA SER A 130 0.97 25.13 0.81
C SER A 130 -0.33 25.94 0.93
N ILE A 131 -0.50 26.96 0.08
CA ILE A 131 -1.68 27.80 -0.01
C ILE A 131 -2.14 27.75 -1.47
N PRO A 132 -3.35 27.27 -1.78
CA PRO A 132 -3.89 27.36 -3.12
C PRO A 132 -3.95 28.83 -3.53
N ASP A 133 -3.28 29.21 -4.62
CA ASP A 133 -3.44 30.55 -5.18
C ASP A 133 -4.84 30.66 -5.80
N TYR A 134 -5.85 31.08 -5.04
CA TYR A 134 -7.23 31.21 -5.52
C TYR A 134 -7.41 32.21 -6.69
N SER A 135 -6.34 32.90 -7.14
CA SER A 135 -6.40 33.78 -8.30
C SER A 135 -6.78 33.06 -9.61
N TYR A 136 -6.49 31.75 -9.74
CA TYR A 136 -6.86 30.95 -10.92
C TYR A 136 -8.30 30.38 -10.85
N THR A 137 -8.79 30.00 -9.66
CA THR A 137 -10.13 29.38 -9.51
C THR A 137 -11.27 30.39 -9.69
N ILE A 138 -11.07 31.64 -9.28
CA ILE A 138 -12.09 32.71 -9.46
C ILE A 138 -12.24 33.08 -10.95
N LYS A 139 -11.14 33.11 -11.72
CA LYS A 139 -11.19 33.42 -13.15
C LYS A 139 -11.97 32.38 -13.95
N ASP A 140 -11.79 31.10 -13.67
CA ASP A 140 -12.52 30.04 -14.37
C ASP A 140 -13.98 29.95 -13.92
N HIS A 141 -14.26 30.15 -12.63
CA HIS A 141 -15.65 30.21 -12.16
C HIS A 141 -16.42 31.38 -12.78
N LEU A 142 -15.77 32.54 -12.95
CA LEU A 142 -16.37 33.71 -13.62
C LEU A 142 -16.55 33.51 -15.12
N LYS A 143 -15.67 32.78 -15.80
CA LYS A 143 -15.85 32.44 -17.23
C LYS A 143 -17.01 31.48 -17.44
N THR A 144 -17.13 30.44 -16.63
CA THR A 144 -18.21 29.45 -16.74
C THR A 144 -19.58 30.06 -16.49
N LYS A 145 -19.69 30.99 -15.53
CA LYS A 145 -20.94 31.73 -15.25
C LYS A 145 -21.29 32.78 -16.31
N LYS A 146 -20.35 33.12 -17.21
CA LYS A 146 -20.55 34.11 -18.29
C LYS A 146 -20.85 33.43 -19.64
N MET A 147 -20.69 32.10 -19.73
CA MET A 147 -21.05 31.27 -20.89
C MET A 147 -22.43 30.59 -20.76
N LEU A 148 -23.05 30.67 -19.58
CA LEU A 148 -24.46 30.34 -19.31
C LEU A 148 -25.26 31.64 -19.21
#